data_AF-A0A509EAN5-F1
#
_entry.id   AF-A0A509EAN5-F1
#
_cell.length_a   1.000
_cell.length_b   1.000
_cell.length_c   1.000
_cell.angle_alpha   90.00
_cell.angle_beta   90.00
_cell.angle_gamma   90.00
#
_symmetry.space_group_name_H-M   'P 1'
#
loop_
_entity.id
_entity.type
_entity.pdbx_description
1 polymer ?
#
loop_
_entity_poly.entity_id
_entity_poly.type
_entity_poly.pdbx_seq_one_letter_code
_entity_poly.pdbx_strand_id
1 'polypeptide(L)'
;MSFFAPPPTVTAEVFTRLPDRFRKVRPTAWANANRGGHAIDSFLEGPVFDRAGRLYVTDIPFGRIFRIDPAGEWELVAEYDGWPNGMKIHQDGRIFITCYKRGLMLLYPDTGAVTPFLETAGSEGFRGVNDLTFARNGDLYFTDQGQTGLQDPTGRVYRLRPSGELTCLVDTIPSPNGIVIDDAMGSLFIAVTRAQQIWRVPLNASGLVAKVGVFSQLHGGLGGPDGIALDAEGCLIVAHTGFGSIWRLSPVAEPLLRVKSPAGISTTNIAYGGPDGATLFITESQTGSILTARMPAAGQTLFSHH
;
A
#
# COMPACT_ATOMS: atom_id res chain seq x y z
N MET A 1 -5.37 11.34 24.51
CA MET A 1 -6.00 10.24 25.27
C MET A 1 -6.87 9.46 24.28
N SER A 2 -6.80 8.12 24.30
CA SER A 2 -7.75 7.29 23.53
C SER A 2 -9.10 7.32 24.24
N PHE A 3 -10.18 7.55 23.50
CA PHE A 3 -11.54 7.51 24.04
C PHE A 3 -12.07 6.08 24.25
N PHE A 4 -11.32 5.07 23.77
CA PHE A 4 -11.69 3.66 23.82
C PHE A 4 -10.74 2.85 24.70
N ALA A 5 -11.24 1.75 25.25
CA ALA A 5 -10.41 0.74 25.89
C ALA A 5 -9.33 0.23 24.89
N PRO A 6 -8.15 -0.19 25.37
CA PRO A 6 -7.17 -0.82 24.50
C PRO A 6 -7.79 -2.05 23.81
N PRO A 7 -7.72 -2.15 22.47
CA PRO A 7 -8.25 -3.32 21.78
C PRO A 7 -7.44 -4.57 22.15
N PRO A 8 -8.02 -5.78 21.99
CA PRO A 8 -7.25 -7.01 22.07
C PRO A 8 -6.03 -6.95 21.16
N THR A 9 -4.93 -7.58 21.61
CA THR A 9 -3.68 -7.66 20.86
C THR A 9 -3.36 -9.10 20.51
N VAL A 10 -3.06 -9.34 19.24
CA VAL A 10 -2.47 -10.59 18.75
C VAL A 10 -1.08 -10.33 18.21
N THR A 11 -0.22 -11.34 18.17
CA THR A 11 1.12 -11.25 17.57
C THR A 11 1.10 -11.94 16.22
N ALA A 12 1.61 -11.28 15.18
CA ALA A 12 1.77 -11.89 13.87
C ALA A 12 2.86 -12.97 13.91
N GLU A 13 2.88 -13.82 12.90
CA GLU A 13 3.90 -14.84 12.71
C GLU A 13 4.76 -14.49 11.49
N VAL A 14 6.00 -14.98 11.43
CA VAL A 14 6.84 -14.81 10.24
C VAL A 14 6.49 -15.93 9.27
N PHE A 15 5.93 -15.59 8.12
CA PHE A 15 5.61 -16.55 7.06
C PHE A 15 6.85 -16.92 6.26
N THR A 16 7.57 -15.92 5.73
CA THR A 16 8.82 -16.11 5.00
C THR A 16 9.66 -14.83 5.08
N ARG A 17 10.91 -14.89 4.64
CA ARG A 17 11.82 -13.74 4.57
C ARG A 17 12.52 -13.70 3.22
N LEU A 18 12.89 -12.50 2.78
CA LEU A 18 13.72 -12.33 1.60
C LEU A 18 14.99 -13.18 1.75
N PRO A 19 15.22 -14.16 0.85
CA PRO A 19 16.39 -15.04 0.93
C PRO A 19 17.71 -14.26 0.86
N ASP A 20 18.72 -14.73 1.59
CA ASP A 20 20.03 -14.06 1.67
C ASP A 20 20.70 -13.87 0.31
N ARG A 21 20.48 -14.80 -0.63
CA ARG A 21 20.96 -14.70 -2.03
C ARG A 21 20.45 -13.44 -2.77
N PHE A 22 19.35 -12.85 -2.32
CA PHE A 22 18.78 -11.62 -2.88
C PHE A 22 19.12 -10.36 -2.06
N ARG A 23 19.72 -10.49 -0.87
CA ARG A 23 20.07 -9.33 -0.03
C ARG A 23 21.32 -8.64 -0.60
N LYS A 24 21.20 -7.35 -0.89
CA LYS A 24 22.28 -6.54 -1.47
C LYS A 24 22.60 -5.37 -0.52
N VAL A 25 23.38 -5.60 0.54
CA VAL A 25 23.72 -4.53 1.51
C VAL A 25 24.60 -3.47 0.82
N ARG A 26 24.01 -2.34 0.43
CA ARG A 26 24.75 -1.23 -0.18
C ARG A 26 23.97 0.08 -0.09
N PRO A 27 24.65 1.24 -0.22
CA PRO A 27 23.98 2.50 -0.48
C PRO A 27 23.22 2.46 -1.81
N THR A 28 22.08 3.15 -1.87
CA THR A 28 21.31 3.36 -3.10
C THR A 28 20.90 4.82 -3.17
N ALA A 29 20.58 5.31 -4.38
CA ALA A 29 20.03 6.66 -4.52
C ALA A 29 18.74 6.85 -3.70
N TRP A 30 17.94 5.78 -3.57
CA TRP A 30 16.76 5.79 -2.71
C TRP A 30 17.13 5.95 -1.23
N ALA A 31 18.13 5.20 -0.75
CA ALA A 31 18.57 5.26 0.63
C ALA A 31 19.22 6.62 0.98
N ASN A 32 19.92 7.23 0.02
CA ASN A 32 20.44 8.60 0.19
C ASN A 32 19.32 9.60 0.47
N ALA A 33 18.21 9.51 -0.27
CA ALA A 33 17.07 10.41 -0.10
C ALA A 33 16.19 10.08 1.12
N ASN A 34 15.98 8.79 1.42
CA ASN A 34 14.93 8.35 2.36
C ASN A 34 15.47 7.79 3.69
N ARG A 35 16.76 7.47 3.77
CA ARG A 35 17.40 6.82 4.93
C ARG A 35 18.71 7.50 5.34
N GLY A 36 18.95 8.74 4.90
CA GLY A 36 20.17 9.47 5.24
C GLY A 36 21.46 8.81 4.73
N GLY A 37 21.37 8.04 3.64
CA GLY A 37 22.52 7.38 3.01
C GLY A 37 23.00 6.09 3.67
N HIS A 38 22.34 5.62 4.73
CA HIS A 38 22.67 4.33 5.33
C HIS A 38 22.49 3.20 4.31
N ALA A 39 23.44 2.25 4.31
CA ALA A 39 23.33 1.05 3.50
C ALA A 39 22.05 0.28 3.87
N ILE A 40 21.36 -0.22 2.85
CA ILE A 40 20.13 -1.00 2.99
C ILE A 40 20.28 -2.27 2.16
N ASP A 41 19.59 -3.35 2.54
CA ASP A 41 19.61 -4.62 1.82
C ASP A 41 18.33 -4.92 1.03
N SER A 42 17.21 -4.34 1.47
CA SER A 42 15.88 -4.37 0.88
C SER A 42 14.95 -3.36 1.55
N PHE A 43 13.85 -3.01 0.89
CA PHE A 43 12.69 -2.39 1.53
C PHE A 43 11.43 -2.92 0.85
N LEU A 44 10.75 -3.86 1.51
CA LEU A 44 9.59 -4.55 0.94
C LEU A 44 8.30 -3.73 1.04
N GLU A 45 7.49 -3.76 -0.01
CA GLU A 45 6.24 -2.99 -0.13
C GLU A 45 5.21 -3.68 -1.05
N GLY A 46 4.05 -3.06 -1.20
CA GLY A 46 3.06 -3.35 -2.25
C GLY A 46 2.63 -4.81 -2.40
N PRO A 47 2.28 -5.53 -1.33
CA PRO A 47 1.81 -6.91 -1.44
C PRO A 47 0.51 -7.01 -2.24
N VAL A 48 0.43 -7.94 -3.18
CA VAL A 48 -0.82 -8.26 -3.89
C VAL A 48 -0.88 -9.74 -4.28
N PHE A 49 -2.06 -10.35 -4.16
CA PHE A 49 -2.29 -11.73 -4.57
C PHE A 49 -2.84 -11.82 -5.98
N ASP A 50 -2.34 -12.80 -6.74
CA ASP A 50 -3.00 -13.28 -7.95
C ASP A 50 -4.07 -14.34 -7.65
N ARG A 51 -4.83 -14.70 -8.69
CA ARG A 51 -5.91 -15.69 -8.60
C ARG A 51 -5.41 -17.12 -8.29
N ALA A 52 -4.12 -17.38 -8.45
CA ALA A 52 -3.50 -18.65 -8.11
C ALA A 52 -2.99 -18.69 -6.65
N GLY A 53 -3.22 -17.62 -5.88
CA GLY A 53 -2.79 -17.52 -4.49
C GLY A 53 -1.30 -17.22 -4.32
N ARG A 54 -0.63 -16.73 -5.38
CA ARG A 54 0.77 -16.31 -5.31
C ARG A 54 0.84 -14.83 -4.92
N LEU A 55 1.71 -14.51 -3.97
CA LEU A 55 1.91 -13.17 -3.46
C LEU A 55 3.01 -12.47 -4.25
N TYR A 56 2.75 -11.27 -4.74
CA TYR A 56 3.74 -10.38 -5.34
C TYR A 56 4.11 -9.30 -4.34
N VAL A 57 5.38 -8.92 -4.25
CA VAL A 57 5.87 -7.81 -3.42
C VAL A 57 6.94 -7.02 -4.16
N THR A 58 7.03 -5.72 -3.88
CA THR A 58 8.07 -4.85 -4.42
C THR A 58 9.26 -4.79 -3.48
N ASP A 59 10.43 -4.46 -4.02
CA ASP A 59 11.60 -4.05 -3.27
C ASP A 59 12.12 -2.72 -3.86
N ILE A 60 11.70 -1.63 -3.21
CA ILE A 60 11.78 -0.26 -3.73
C ILE A 60 13.22 0.15 -4.10
N PRO A 61 14.23 0.03 -3.22
CA PRO A 61 15.53 0.66 -3.43
C PRO A 61 16.33 0.01 -4.56
N PHE A 62 15.94 -1.21 -4.94
CA PHE A 62 16.62 -2.04 -5.93
C PHE A 62 15.81 -2.25 -7.21
N GLY A 63 14.59 -1.71 -7.30
CA GLY A 63 13.81 -1.80 -8.53
C GLY A 63 13.30 -3.20 -8.84
N ARG A 64 13.04 -4.01 -7.81
CA ARG A 64 12.70 -5.43 -7.97
C ARG A 64 11.25 -5.73 -7.63
N ILE A 65 10.71 -6.75 -8.29
CA ILE A 65 9.42 -7.34 -7.98
C ILE A 65 9.64 -8.84 -7.80
N PHE A 66 9.19 -9.36 -6.67
CA PHE A 66 9.26 -10.76 -6.33
C PHE A 66 7.87 -11.39 -6.37
N ARG A 67 7.85 -12.70 -6.63
CA ARG A 67 6.70 -13.58 -6.45
C ARG A 67 7.04 -14.60 -5.36
N ILE A 68 6.06 -14.87 -4.51
CA ILE A 68 6.14 -15.80 -3.39
C ILE A 68 5.00 -16.80 -3.54
N ASP A 69 5.32 -18.09 -3.57
CA ASP A 69 4.31 -19.14 -3.65
C ASP A 69 3.68 -19.46 -2.28
N PRO A 70 2.62 -20.28 -2.21
CA PRO A 70 2.00 -20.66 -0.93
C PRO A 70 2.93 -21.43 0.02
N ALA A 71 4.04 -22.00 -0.47
CA ALA A 71 5.06 -22.64 0.37
C ALA A 71 6.07 -21.63 0.95
N GLY A 72 6.01 -20.37 0.53
CA GLY A 72 6.90 -19.30 0.98
C GLY A 72 8.19 -19.17 0.16
N GLU A 73 8.26 -19.81 -1.01
CA GLU A 73 9.43 -19.76 -1.90
C GLU A 73 9.41 -18.52 -2.79
N TRP A 74 10.58 -17.89 -2.93
CA TRP A 74 10.74 -16.60 -3.61
C TRP A 74 11.37 -16.73 -4.99
N GLU A 75 10.79 -16.00 -5.93
CA GLU A 75 11.25 -15.86 -7.31
C GLU A 75 11.35 -14.38 -7.70
N LEU A 76 12.43 -13.99 -8.36
CA LEU A 76 12.56 -12.65 -8.95
C LEU A 76 11.79 -12.62 -10.29
N VAL A 77 10.75 -11.80 -10.35
CA VAL A 77 9.92 -11.66 -11.56
C VAL A 77 10.47 -10.57 -12.49
N ALA A 78 10.88 -9.45 -11.92
CA ALA A 78 11.40 -8.31 -12.68
C ALA A 78 12.44 -7.51 -11.86
N GLU A 79 13.43 -6.95 -12.54
CA GLU A 79 14.38 -5.94 -12.04
C GLU A 79 14.52 -4.86 -13.10
N TYR A 80 14.26 -3.59 -12.75
CA TYR A 80 14.31 -2.45 -13.68
C TYR A 80 14.77 -1.18 -12.98
N ASP A 81 15.21 -0.16 -13.73
CA ASP A 81 15.56 1.14 -13.13
C ASP A 81 14.31 1.93 -12.73
N GLY A 82 13.76 1.60 -11.58
CA GLY A 82 12.62 2.27 -10.98
C GLY A 82 12.64 2.09 -9.47
N TRP A 83 11.64 2.67 -8.81
CA TRP A 83 11.37 2.49 -7.38
C TRP A 83 9.92 2.01 -7.25
N PRO A 84 9.64 0.73 -7.60
CA PRO A 84 8.32 0.13 -7.49
C PRO A 84 7.88 0.17 -6.03
N ASN A 85 6.64 0.56 -5.78
CA ASN A 85 6.12 0.76 -4.44
C ASN A 85 4.83 -0.05 -4.23
N GLY A 86 3.66 0.52 -4.51
CA GLY A 86 2.38 -0.18 -4.51
C GLY A 86 2.11 -0.98 -5.79
N MET A 87 1.32 -2.04 -5.66
CA MET A 87 0.84 -2.86 -6.79
C MET A 87 -0.64 -3.20 -6.64
N LYS A 88 -1.33 -3.29 -7.78
CA LYS A 88 -2.66 -3.92 -7.89
C LYS A 88 -2.78 -4.70 -9.20
N ILE A 89 -3.39 -5.87 -9.12
CA ILE A 89 -3.65 -6.70 -10.30
C ILE A 89 -4.97 -6.26 -10.92
N HIS A 90 -4.95 -6.11 -12.24
CA HIS A 90 -6.13 -5.80 -13.04
C HIS A 90 -6.88 -7.09 -13.44
N GLN A 91 -8.14 -7.00 -13.84
CA GLN A 91 -8.96 -8.16 -14.22
C GLN A 91 -8.35 -8.98 -15.37
N ASP A 92 -7.60 -8.35 -16.27
CA ASP A 92 -6.90 -9.03 -17.36
C ASP A 92 -5.57 -9.70 -16.94
N GLY A 93 -5.21 -9.65 -15.66
CA GLY A 93 -4.00 -10.28 -15.12
C GLY A 93 -2.73 -9.42 -15.18
N ARG A 94 -2.76 -8.24 -15.80
CA ARG A 94 -1.64 -7.29 -15.73
C ARG A 94 -1.52 -6.72 -14.32
N ILE A 95 -0.29 -6.42 -13.90
CA ILE A 95 -0.03 -5.80 -12.61
C ILE A 95 0.30 -4.32 -12.83
N PHE A 96 -0.52 -3.44 -12.27
CA PHE A 96 -0.25 -2.01 -12.24
C PHE A 96 0.63 -1.71 -11.05
N ILE A 97 1.66 -0.89 -11.28
CA ILE A 97 2.67 -0.55 -10.30
C ILE A 97 2.72 0.96 -10.18
N THR A 98 2.61 1.48 -8.96
CA THR A 98 3.08 2.82 -8.63
C THR A 98 4.60 2.78 -8.48
N CYS A 99 5.31 3.50 -9.34
CA CYS A 99 6.76 3.60 -9.34
C CYS A 99 7.16 5.04 -9.01
N TYR A 100 7.76 5.28 -7.85
CA TYR A 100 8.10 6.63 -7.39
C TYR A 100 8.90 7.42 -8.44
N LYS A 101 9.82 6.75 -9.14
CA LYS A 101 10.67 7.37 -10.18
C LYS A 101 9.99 7.62 -11.53
N ARG A 102 8.95 6.85 -11.87
CA ARG A 102 8.45 6.73 -13.26
C ARG A 102 6.93 6.86 -13.41
N GLY A 103 6.20 7.19 -12.35
CA GLY A 103 4.74 7.22 -12.40
C GLY A 103 4.14 5.81 -12.39
N LEU A 104 3.08 5.59 -13.15
CA LEU A 104 2.43 4.28 -13.27
C LEU A 104 3.12 3.42 -14.32
N MET A 105 3.40 2.17 -13.95
CA MET A 105 4.00 1.15 -14.82
C MET A 105 3.08 -0.07 -14.92
N LEU A 106 3.29 -0.89 -15.94
CA LEU A 106 2.67 -2.20 -16.10
C LEU A 106 3.72 -3.29 -16.03
N LEU A 107 3.43 -4.35 -15.29
CA LEU A 107 4.14 -5.63 -15.31
C LEU A 107 3.26 -6.69 -15.97
N TYR A 108 3.87 -7.44 -16.89
CA TYR A 108 3.31 -8.62 -17.53
C TYR A 108 3.87 -9.88 -16.85
N PRO A 109 3.11 -10.55 -15.95
CA PRO A 109 3.66 -11.59 -15.07
C PRO A 109 4.26 -12.80 -15.78
N ASP A 110 3.78 -13.13 -16.98
CA ASP A 110 4.24 -14.29 -17.74
C ASP A 110 5.63 -14.09 -18.36
N THR A 111 6.02 -12.83 -18.61
CA THR A 111 7.28 -12.49 -19.28
C THR A 111 8.24 -11.73 -18.37
N GLY A 112 7.76 -11.18 -17.25
CA GLY A 112 8.53 -10.26 -16.41
C GLY A 112 8.74 -8.87 -17.01
N ALA A 113 8.16 -8.58 -18.18
CA ALA A 113 8.33 -7.29 -18.85
C ALA A 113 7.65 -6.17 -18.06
N VAL A 114 8.37 -5.06 -17.87
CA VAL A 114 7.87 -3.83 -17.23
C VAL A 114 7.88 -2.69 -18.23
N THR A 115 6.73 -2.05 -18.46
CA THR A 115 6.59 -0.94 -19.42
C THR A 115 5.95 0.28 -18.77
N PRO A 116 6.30 1.51 -19.19
CA PRO A 116 5.57 2.71 -18.78
C PRO A 116 4.09 2.63 -19.13
N PHE A 117 3.24 3.22 -18.30
CA PHE A 117 1.80 3.34 -18.55
C PHE A 117 1.31 4.79 -18.46
N LEU A 118 1.69 5.50 -17.41
CA LEU A 118 1.38 6.92 -17.25
C LEU A 118 2.48 7.60 -16.43
N GLU A 119 3.34 8.39 -17.09
CA GLU A 119 4.51 9.02 -16.44
C GLU A 119 4.24 10.46 -16.00
N THR A 120 3.23 11.12 -16.57
CA THR A 120 2.93 12.54 -16.35
C THR A 120 1.44 12.83 -16.18
N ALA A 121 1.12 13.93 -15.50
CA ALA A 121 -0.18 14.58 -15.54
C ALA A 121 -0.10 15.76 -16.52
N GLY A 122 -0.45 15.51 -17.79
CA GLY A 122 -0.20 16.47 -18.87
C GLY A 122 1.31 16.63 -19.09
N SER A 123 1.84 17.84 -18.92
CA SER A 123 3.28 18.13 -19.03
C SER A 123 4.04 18.11 -17.70
N GLU A 124 3.34 17.92 -16.57
CA GLU A 124 3.94 17.84 -15.23
C GLU A 124 4.26 16.38 -14.89
N GLY A 125 5.48 16.09 -14.44
CA GLY A 125 5.80 14.78 -13.85
C GLY A 125 5.14 14.61 -12.48
N PHE A 126 4.79 13.39 -12.12
CA PHE A 126 4.37 13.10 -10.74
C PHE A 126 5.50 13.37 -9.75
N ARG A 127 5.16 13.75 -8.51
CA ARG A 127 6.16 13.99 -7.45
C ARG A 127 6.81 12.70 -6.96
N GLY A 128 6.07 11.60 -7.03
CA GLY A 128 6.49 10.26 -6.68
C GLY A 128 5.29 9.47 -6.20
N VAL A 129 4.70 8.68 -7.09
CA VAL A 129 3.51 7.87 -6.77
C VAL A 129 3.82 6.75 -5.79
N ASN A 130 2.89 6.45 -4.89
CA ASN A 130 3.11 5.52 -3.79
C ASN A 130 2.20 4.28 -3.84
N ASP A 131 0.88 4.41 -3.71
CA ASP A 131 -0.05 3.26 -3.73
C ASP A 131 -1.26 3.55 -4.62
N LEU A 132 -2.02 2.50 -4.91
CA LEU A 132 -3.13 2.50 -5.85
C LEU A 132 -4.22 1.49 -5.48
N THR A 133 -5.44 1.77 -5.94
CA THR A 133 -6.60 0.88 -5.82
C THR A 133 -7.54 1.01 -7.02
N PHE A 134 -8.19 -0.09 -7.40
CA PHE A 134 -9.21 -0.11 -8.44
C PHE A 134 -10.60 -0.17 -7.80
N ALA A 135 -11.51 0.69 -8.25
CA ALA A 135 -12.94 0.55 -7.99
C ALA A 135 -13.58 -0.49 -8.91
N ARG A 136 -14.76 -0.97 -8.53
CA ARG A 136 -15.55 -1.93 -9.34
C ARG A 136 -15.86 -1.46 -10.76
N ASN A 137 -15.95 -0.16 -10.98
CA ASN A 137 -16.20 0.44 -12.29
C ASN A 137 -14.94 0.55 -13.17
N GLY A 138 -13.78 0.10 -12.66
CA GLY A 138 -12.48 0.17 -13.35
C GLY A 138 -11.74 1.50 -13.17
N ASP A 139 -12.29 2.46 -12.42
CA ASP A 139 -11.53 3.68 -12.07
C ASP A 139 -10.33 3.28 -11.20
N LEU A 140 -9.15 3.81 -11.57
CA LEU A 140 -7.90 3.65 -10.84
C LEU A 140 -7.66 4.89 -9.99
N TYR A 141 -7.54 4.73 -8.68
CA TYR A 141 -7.14 5.79 -7.76
C TYR A 141 -5.71 5.55 -7.30
N PHE A 142 -4.90 6.60 -7.23
CA PHE A 142 -3.53 6.48 -6.77
C PHE A 142 -3.04 7.73 -6.04
N THR A 143 -2.08 7.53 -5.15
CA THR A 143 -1.45 8.60 -4.37
C THR A 143 -0.17 9.08 -5.06
N ASP A 144 -0.02 10.40 -5.18
CA ASP A 144 1.21 11.08 -5.57
C ASP A 144 1.84 11.69 -4.31
N GLN A 145 2.62 10.87 -3.61
CA GLN A 145 3.15 11.17 -2.28
C GLN A 145 4.22 12.26 -2.31
N GLY A 146 5.21 12.10 -3.18
CA GLY A 146 6.27 13.08 -3.38
C GLY A 146 7.18 13.39 -2.17
N GLN A 147 7.25 12.50 -1.17
CA GLN A 147 7.92 12.77 0.12
C GLN A 147 7.46 14.07 0.81
N THR A 148 6.20 14.47 0.55
CA THR A 148 5.56 15.64 1.16
C THR A 148 5.31 15.42 2.66
N GLY A 149 5.02 16.50 3.39
CA GLY A 149 4.89 16.46 4.86
C GLY A 149 4.04 17.61 5.39
N LEU A 150 3.95 17.77 6.71
CA LEU A 150 3.12 18.83 7.32
C LEU A 150 3.59 20.24 6.90
N GLN A 151 4.89 20.41 6.70
CA GLN A 151 5.51 21.65 6.23
C GLN A 151 5.33 21.92 4.74
N ASP A 152 4.95 20.89 3.97
CA ASP A 152 4.74 20.96 2.52
C ASP A 152 3.64 19.95 2.16
N PRO A 153 2.35 20.31 2.32
CA PRO A 153 1.24 19.40 2.09
C PRO A 153 0.87 19.32 0.60
N THR A 154 1.81 19.40 -0.34
CA THR A 154 1.53 19.42 -1.79
C THR A 154 1.33 18.03 -2.41
N GLY A 155 1.17 16.99 -1.61
CA GLY A 155 0.89 15.63 -2.06
C GLY A 155 -0.53 15.53 -2.60
N ARG A 156 -0.73 14.63 -3.57
CA ARG A 156 -1.97 14.58 -4.35
C ARG A 156 -2.61 13.20 -4.39
N VAL A 157 -3.89 13.16 -4.73
CA VAL A 157 -4.62 11.95 -5.10
C VAL A 157 -5.27 12.16 -6.44
N TYR A 158 -5.07 11.18 -7.32
CA TYR A 158 -5.61 11.19 -8.67
C TYR A 158 -6.61 10.06 -8.85
N ARG A 159 -7.54 10.28 -9.78
CA ARG A 159 -8.38 9.25 -10.40
C ARG A 159 -8.05 9.20 -11.88
N LEU A 160 -7.78 8.00 -12.39
CA LEU A 160 -7.66 7.70 -13.80
C LEU A 160 -8.82 6.79 -14.22
N ARG A 161 -9.67 7.26 -15.13
CA ARG A 161 -10.76 6.46 -15.70
C ARG A 161 -10.24 5.49 -16.76
N PRO A 162 -10.97 4.39 -17.06
CA PRO A 162 -10.66 3.53 -18.21
C PRO A 162 -10.62 4.28 -19.56
N SER A 163 -11.32 5.41 -19.68
CA SER A 163 -11.28 6.29 -20.86
C SER A 163 -9.96 7.05 -21.02
N GLY A 164 -9.07 7.01 -20.03
CA GLY A 164 -7.83 7.80 -19.97
C GLY A 164 -7.98 9.17 -19.33
N GLU A 165 -9.18 9.55 -18.87
CA GLU A 165 -9.40 10.82 -18.17
C GLU A 165 -8.70 10.78 -16.79
N LEU A 166 -7.72 11.67 -16.60
CA LEU A 166 -7.00 11.87 -15.34
C LEU A 166 -7.55 13.10 -14.61
N THR A 167 -8.04 12.93 -13.39
CA THR A 167 -8.56 14.00 -12.52
C THR A 167 -7.72 14.07 -11.24
N CYS A 168 -7.21 15.24 -10.88
CA CYS A 168 -6.68 15.50 -9.54
C CYS A 168 -7.84 15.72 -8.57
N LEU A 169 -8.00 14.83 -7.59
CA LEU A 169 -9.12 14.85 -6.64
C LEU A 169 -8.81 15.72 -5.42
N VAL A 170 -7.58 15.64 -4.92
CA VAL A 170 -7.07 16.41 -3.78
C VAL A 170 -5.61 16.70 -4.03
N ASP A 171 -5.14 17.90 -3.74
CA ASP A 171 -3.76 18.37 -3.99
C ASP A 171 -3.07 18.98 -2.76
N THR A 172 -3.69 18.80 -1.59
CA THR A 172 -3.32 19.42 -0.31
C THR A 172 -3.15 18.38 0.80
N ILE A 173 -2.49 17.25 0.49
CA ILE A 173 -2.32 16.13 1.43
C ILE A 173 -0.85 15.99 1.84
N PRO A 174 -0.53 16.03 3.15
CA PRO A 174 0.83 15.79 3.63
C PRO A 174 1.16 14.30 3.64
N SER A 175 1.87 13.84 2.60
CA SER A 175 2.32 12.45 2.44
C SER A 175 1.17 11.43 2.28
N PRO A 176 0.33 11.55 1.23
CA PRO A 176 -0.66 10.53 0.92
C PRO A 176 0.04 9.22 0.57
N ASN A 177 -0.38 8.12 1.17
CA ASN A 177 0.34 6.85 1.12
C ASN A 177 -0.59 5.72 0.67
N GLY A 178 -0.95 4.76 1.54
CA GLY A 178 -1.97 3.75 1.23
C GLY A 178 -3.33 4.37 0.88
N ILE A 179 -4.02 3.75 -0.08
CA ILE A 179 -5.34 4.18 -0.54
C ILE A 179 -6.25 2.98 -0.79
N VAL A 180 -7.51 3.07 -0.37
CA VAL A 180 -8.52 2.04 -0.64
C VAL A 180 -9.87 2.69 -0.92
N ILE A 181 -10.65 2.12 -1.83
CA ILE A 181 -12.01 2.53 -2.15
C ILE A 181 -12.99 1.63 -1.41
N ASP A 182 -13.96 2.23 -0.72
CA ASP A 182 -15.18 1.56 -0.29
C ASP A 182 -16.28 1.90 -1.31
N ASP A 183 -16.51 0.99 -2.26
CA ASP A 183 -17.55 1.16 -3.27
C ASP A 183 -18.96 1.19 -2.66
N ALA A 184 -19.18 0.51 -1.53
CA ALA A 184 -20.49 0.46 -0.88
C ALA A 184 -20.82 1.79 -0.20
N MET A 185 -19.82 2.45 0.41
CA MET A 185 -19.98 3.78 1.01
C MET A 185 -19.66 4.95 0.07
N GLY A 186 -19.21 4.67 -1.16
CA GLY A 186 -18.81 5.68 -2.15
C GLY A 186 -17.71 6.61 -1.62
N SER A 187 -16.69 6.06 -0.96
CA SER A 187 -15.66 6.86 -0.27
C SER A 187 -14.28 6.26 -0.43
N LEU A 188 -13.28 7.09 -0.69
CA LEU A 188 -11.87 6.70 -0.56
C LEU A 188 -11.41 6.89 0.88
N PHE A 189 -10.60 5.97 1.36
CA PHE A 189 -9.77 6.15 2.53
C PHE A 189 -8.32 6.33 2.10
N ILE A 190 -7.62 7.27 2.73
CA ILE A 190 -6.23 7.59 2.42
C ILE A 190 -5.45 7.62 3.74
N ALA A 191 -4.35 6.88 3.80
CA ALA A 191 -3.36 7.02 4.83
C ALA A 191 -2.55 8.31 4.59
N VAL A 192 -2.62 9.23 5.55
CA VAL A 192 -1.88 10.49 5.52
C VAL A 192 -0.76 10.38 6.53
N THR A 193 0.35 9.77 6.09
CA THR A 193 1.42 9.25 6.98
C THR A 193 1.94 10.33 7.91
N ARG A 194 2.24 11.52 7.38
CA ARG A 194 2.87 12.60 8.17
C ARG A 194 1.89 13.38 9.04
N ALA A 195 0.58 13.27 8.80
CA ALA A 195 -0.45 13.81 9.68
C ALA A 195 -0.94 12.81 10.74
N GLN A 196 -0.48 11.55 10.69
CA GLN A 196 -0.95 10.50 11.60
C GLN A 196 -2.46 10.29 11.52
N GLN A 197 -3.00 10.38 10.31
CA GLN A 197 -4.44 10.39 10.05
C GLN A 197 -4.80 9.41 8.96
N ILE A 198 -6.02 8.86 9.06
CA ILE A 198 -6.74 8.34 7.91
C ILE A 198 -7.74 9.42 7.49
N TRP A 199 -7.69 9.83 6.23
CA TRP A 199 -8.69 10.71 5.64
C TRP A 199 -9.77 9.89 4.97
N ARG A 200 -11.02 10.33 5.10
CA ARG A 200 -12.15 9.86 4.30
C ARG A 200 -12.49 10.94 3.27
N VAL A 201 -12.60 10.51 2.02
CA VAL A 201 -12.89 11.35 0.86
C VAL A 201 -14.16 10.82 0.21
N PRO A 202 -15.34 11.34 0.60
CA PRO A 202 -16.59 11.02 -0.07
C PRO A 202 -16.54 11.41 -1.55
N LEU A 203 -16.93 10.48 -2.41
CA LEU A 203 -17.10 10.71 -3.84
C LEU A 203 -18.60 10.91 -4.12
N ASN A 204 -18.96 12.03 -4.73
CA ASN A 204 -20.35 12.23 -5.14
C ASN A 204 -20.66 11.45 -6.44
N ALA A 205 -21.92 11.48 -6.91
CA ALA A 205 -22.31 10.77 -8.13
C ALA A 205 -21.58 11.22 -9.41
N SER A 206 -21.07 12.46 -9.47
CA SER A 206 -20.21 12.91 -10.57
C SER A 206 -18.74 12.49 -10.40
N GLY A 207 -18.42 11.85 -9.27
CA GLY A 207 -17.08 11.43 -8.86
C GLY A 207 -16.17 12.59 -8.49
N LEU A 208 -16.74 13.74 -8.11
CA LEU A 208 -16.03 14.84 -7.46
C LEU A 208 -15.95 14.59 -5.95
N VAL A 209 -14.88 15.11 -5.35
CA VAL A 209 -14.66 15.06 -3.91
C VAL A 209 -15.60 16.02 -3.19
N ALA A 210 -16.23 15.57 -2.11
CA ALA A 210 -17.02 16.43 -1.24
C ALA A 210 -16.69 16.19 0.24
N LYS A 211 -16.47 17.26 1.02
CA LYS A 211 -16.32 17.24 2.49
C LYS A 211 -15.29 16.22 3.00
N VAL A 212 -14.05 16.33 2.51
CA VAL A 212 -12.91 15.54 3.05
C VAL A 212 -12.80 15.77 4.56
N GLY A 213 -12.56 14.71 5.32
CA GLY A 213 -12.39 14.78 6.76
C GLY A 213 -11.52 13.68 7.31
N VAL A 214 -11.11 13.82 8.57
CA VAL A 214 -10.37 12.79 9.30
C VAL A 214 -11.34 11.69 9.72
N PHE A 215 -11.10 10.47 9.25
CA PHE A 215 -11.80 9.27 9.70
C PHE A 215 -11.24 8.79 11.03
N SER A 216 -9.92 8.71 11.13
CA SER A 216 -9.24 8.27 12.35
C SER A 216 -7.96 9.06 12.57
N GLN A 217 -7.72 9.45 13.83
CA GLN A 217 -6.47 10.03 14.29
C GLN A 217 -5.67 8.94 15.01
N LEU A 218 -4.46 8.68 14.55
CA LEU A 218 -3.57 7.67 15.12
C LEU A 218 -2.59 8.29 16.13
N HIS A 219 -2.03 7.44 16.98
CA HIS A 219 -1.00 7.79 17.94
C HIS A 219 0.29 8.08 17.17
N GLY A 220 0.87 9.27 17.34
CA GLY A 220 2.09 9.66 16.62
C GLY A 220 3.29 8.71 16.83
N GLY A 221 4.39 8.97 16.14
CA GLY A 221 5.60 8.15 16.25
C GLY A 221 6.62 8.48 15.17
N LEU A 222 7.58 7.57 14.96
CA LEU A 222 8.65 7.73 13.96
C LEU A 222 8.14 7.63 12.50
N GLY A 223 6.97 7.01 12.30
CA GLY A 223 6.35 6.84 11.00
C GLY A 223 4.91 7.34 10.98
N GLY A 224 3.97 6.49 10.58
CA GLY A 224 2.54 6.80 10.47
C GLY A 224 1.75 5.70 9.79
N PRO A 225 0.45 5.94 9.47
CA PRO A 225 -0.31 5.03 8.64
C PRO A 225 0.34 4.92 7.25
N ASP A 226 0.40 3.71 6.73
CA ASP A 226 1.10 3.36 5.50
C ASP A 226 0.12 2.63 4.56
N GLY A 227 0.36 1.39 4.17
CA GLY A 227 -0.61 0.58 3.42
C GLY A 227 -1.92 0.30 4.19
N ILE A 228 -3.04 0.33 3.48
CA ILE A 228 -4.38 0.13 4.03
C ILE A 228 -5.23 -0.79 3.15
N ALA A 229 -6.19 -1.48 3.78
CA ALA A 229 -7.14 -2.35 3.11
C ALA A 229 -8.49 -2.35 3.85
N LEU A 230 -9.54 -2.84 3.20
CA LEU A 230 -10.83 -3.09 3.82
C LEU A 230 -11.09 -4.59 3.94
N ASP A 231 -11.76 -4.98 5.01
CA ASP A 231 -12.36 -6.32 5.13
C ASP A 231 -13.83 -6.33 4.67
N ALA A 232 -14.40 -7.53 4.56
CA ALA A 232 -15.77 -7.76 4.10
C ALA A 232 -16.84 -7.18 5.03
N GLU A 233 -16.48 -6.81 6.27
CA GLU A 233 -17.36 -6.14 7.23
C GLU A 233 -17.25 -4.60 7.13
N GLY A 234 -16.43 -4.08 6.22
CA GLY A 234 -16.17 -2.65 6.07
C GLY A 234 -15.23 -2.09 7.14
N CYS A 235 -14.51 -2.93 7.88
CA CYS A 235 -13.48 -2.47 8.81
C CYS A 235 -12.22 -2.10 8.04
N LEU A 236 -11.59 -1.00 8.45
CA LEU A 236 -10.35 -0.52 7.87
C LEU A 236 -9.15 -1.16 8.56
N ILE A 237 -8.28 -1.78 7.77
CA ILE A 237 -7.02 -2.34 8.21
C ILE A 237 -5.90 -1.37 7.86
N VAL A 238 -5.04 -1.05 8.83
CA VAL A 238 -4.02 -0.02 8.69
C VAL A 238 -2.67 -0.54 9.15
N ALA A 239 -1.70 -0.67 8.23
CA ALA A 239 -0.30 -0.80 8.61
C ALA A 239 0.21 0.51 9.21
N HIS A 240 0.88 0.42 10.37
CA HIS A 240 1.45 1.56 11.04
C HIS A 240 2.98 1.41 11.13
N THR A 241 3.65 1.90 10.10
CA THR A 241 5.12 1.86 10.01
C THR A 241 5.76 2.75 11.08
N GLY A 242 6.88 2.32 11.64
CA GLY A 242 7.51 2.96 12.80
C GLY A 242 6.85 2.65 14.14
N PHE A 243 5.69 1.98 14.15
CA PHE A 243 5.03 1.48 15.37
C PHE A 243 5.01 -0.06 15.42
N GLY A 244 5.22 -0.75 14.30
CA GLY A 244 5.27 -2.21 14.22
C GLY A 244 3.95 -2.86 14.54
N SER A 245 2.84 -2.29 14.07
CA SER A 245 1.52 -2.87 14.29
C SER A 245 0.57 -2.59 13.14
N ILE A 246 -0.40 -3.48 13.01
CA ILE A 246 -1.58 -3.31 12.19
C ILE A 246 -2.76 -3.01 13.09
N TRP A 247 -3.63 -2.09 12.69
CA TRP A 247 -4.88 -1.77 13.36
C TRP A 247 -6.05 -2.26 12.52
N ARG A 248 -7.03 -2.89 13.15
CA ARG A 248 -8.38 -3.05 12.57
C ARG A 248 -9.30 -2.05 13.23
N LEU A 249 -9.84 -1.13 12.45
CA LEU A 249 -10.78 -0.11 12.88
C LEU A 249 -12.17 -0.46 12.36
N SER A 250 -13.19 -0.29 13.19
CA SER A 250 -14.59 -0.46 12.77
C SER A 250 -14.97 0.53 11.66
N PRO A 251 -16.12 0.38 11.01
CA PRO A 251 -16.62 1.35 10.02
C PRO A 251 -16.83 2.77 10.59
N VAL A 252 -16.77 2.95 11.91
CA VAL A 252 -16.85 4.24 12.60
C VAL A 252 -15.55 4.60 13.33
N ALA A 253 -14.43 4.00 12.92
CA ALA A 253 -13.08 4.24 13.41
C ALA A 253 -12.79 3.81 14.87
N GLU A 254 -13.64 2.97 15.46
CA GLU A 254 -13.33 2.36 16.77
C GLU A 254 -12.23 1.29 16.60
N PRO A 255 -11.14 1.33 17.36
CA PRO A 255 -10.09 0.31 17.28
C PRO A 255 -10.59 -1.03 17.85
N LEU A 256 -10.66 -2.06 17.01
CA LEU A 256 -11.19 -3.38 17.35
C LEU A 256 -10.10 -4.43 17.61
N LEU A 257 -8.95 -4.31 16.95
CA LEU A 257 -7.83 -5.26 17.07
C LEU A 257 -6.51 -4.56 16.80
N ARG A 258 -5.48 -4.96 17.54
CA ARG A 258 -4.08 -4.67 17.22
C ARG A 258 -3.35 -5.97 16.88
N VAL A 259 -2.72 -6.03 15.71
CA VAL A 259 -1.77 -7.08 15.36
C VAL A 259 -0.36 -6.53 15.53
N LYS A 260 0.46 -7.13 16.39
CA LYS A 260 1.84 -6.69 16.63
C LYS A 260 2.83 -7.48 15.78
N SER A 261 3.79 -6.79 15.16
CA SER A 261 4.92 -7.42 14.49
C SER A 261 5.85 -8.10 15.51
N PRO A 262 6.28 -9.36 15.28
CA PRO A 262 7.32 -10.02 16.06
C PRO A 262 8.74 -9.69 15.58
N ALA A 263 8.89 -8.99 14.45
CA ALA A 263 10.18 -8.81 13.77
C ALA A 263 10.72 -7.38 13.95
N GLY A 264 10.32 -6.45 13.08
CA GLY A 264 10.70 -5.04 13.15
C GLY A 264 9.50 -4.12 13.37
N ILE A 265 9.77 -2.82 13.41
CA ILE A 265 8.74 -1.79 13.56
C ILE A 265 8.26 -1.20 12.23
N SER A 266 8.83 -1.63 11.10
CA SER A 266 8.51 -1.10 9.77
C SER A 266 7.49 -1.98 9.05
N THR A 267 6.31 -2.16 9.65
CA THR A 267 5.15 -2.78 8.97
C THR A 267 4.58 -1.78 7.97
N THR A 268 4.81 -2.01 6.68
CA THR A 268 4.61 -1.00 5.64
C THR A 268 3.33 -1.17 4.86
N ASN A 269 2.93 -2.41 4.55
CA ASN A 269 1.75 -2.63 3.73
C ASN A 269 1.16 -4.02 3.97
N ILE A 270 -0.04 -4.25 3.43
CA ILE A 270 -0.88 -5.39 3.76
C ILE A 270 -1.68 -5.91 2.57
N ALA A 271 -1.93 -7.22 2.55
CA ALA A 271 -2.85 -7.86 1.63
C ALA A 271 -3.58 -9.02 2.30
N TYR A 272 -4.87 -9.15 2.03
CA TYR A 272 -5.62 -10.35 2.41
C TYR A 272 -5.35 -11.48 1.41
N GLY A 273 -5.25 -12.71 1.92
CA GLY A 273 -5.05 -13.91 1.12
C GLY A 273 -5.35 -15.18 1.92
N GLY A 274 -4.79 -16.29 1.44
CA GLY A 274 -5.08 -17.63 1.96
C GLY A 274 -6.40 -18.22 1.43
N PRO A 275 -6.66 -19.52 1.70
CA PRO A 275 -7.77 -20.25 1.07
C PRO A 275 -9.17 -19.67 1.31
N ASP A 276 -9.37 -18.99 2.43
CA ASP A 276 -10.64 -18.35 2.81
C ASP A 276 -10.57 -16.81 2.82
N GLY A 277 -9.46 -16.23 2.34
CA GLY A 277 -9.26 -14.78 2.25
C GLY A 277 -9.16 -14.06 3.59
N ALA A 278 -9.04 -14.77 4.72
CA ALA A 278 -9.03 -14.20 6.07
C ALA A 278 -7.66 -14.25 6.76
N THR A 279 -6.60 -14.48 6.00
CA THR A 279 -5.22 -14.30 6.47
C THR A 279 -4.67 -12.98 5.95
N LEU A 280 -4.19 -12.13 6.85
CA LEU A 280 -3.51 -10.89 6.49
C LEU A 280 -2.02 -11.15 6.33
N PHE A 281 -1.49 -10.84 5.16
CA PHE A 281 -0.06 -10.81 4.86
C PHE A 281 0.44 -9.38 5.00
N ILE A 282 1.59 -9.21 5.64
CA ILE A 282 2.14 -7.90 6.03
C ILE A 282 3.59 -7.82 5.55
N THR A 283 3.94 -6.78 4.80
CA THR A 283 5.34 -6.47 4.51
C THR A 283 5.97 -5.81 5.73
N GLU A 284 7.07 -6.37 6.23
CA GLU A 284 7.91 -5.79 7.29
C GLU A 284 9.28 -5.47 6.70
N SER A 285 9.50 -4.20 6.37
CA SER A 285 10.63 -3.78 5.54
C SER A 285 11.95 -3.68 6.31
N GLN A 286 11.94 -3.61 7.65
CA GLN A 286 13.17 -3.49 8.42
C GLN A 286 13.99 -4.78 8.36
N THR A 287 13.32 -5.93 8.42
CA THR A 287 13.96 -7.25 8.38
C THR A 287 13.79 -7.94 7.02
N GLY A 288 13.00 -7.37 6.10
CA GLY A 288 12.66 -8.00 4.82
C GLY A 288 11.83 -9.26 5.03
N SER A 289 10.85 -9.20 5.94
CA SER A 289 9.97 -10.33 6.28
C SER A 289 8.58 -10.12 5.70
N ILE A 290 7.92 -11.24 5.36
CA ILE A 290 6.46 -11.29 5.21
C ILE A 290 5.90 -11.91 6.48
N LEU A 291 5.02 -11.18 7.14
CA LEU A 291 4.33 -11.65 8.35
C LEU A 291 2.90 -12.06 8.01
N THR A 292 2.32 -12.93 8.82
CA THR A 292 0.93 -13.35 8.69
C THR A 292 0.18 -13.24 10.02
N ALA A 293 -1.10 -12.89 9.95
CA ALA A 293 -2.01 -12.97 11.09
C ALA A 293 -3.40 -13.42 10.64
N ARG A 294 -4.05 -14.25 11.45
CA ARG A 294 -5.46 -14.59 11.23
C ARG A 294 -6.34 -13.39 11.60
N MET A 295 -7.25 -13.03 10.69
CA MET A 295 -8.20 -11.94 10.91
C MET A 295 -9.61 -12.46 11.22
N PRO A 296 -10.43 -11.66 11.93
CA PRO A 296 -11.83 -12.03 12.21
C PRO A 296 -12.71 -12.13 10.96
N ALA A 297 -12.40 -11.38 9.91
CA ALA A 297 -13.14 -11.32 8.67
C ALA A 297 -12.19 -11.46 7.47
N ALA A 298 -12.73 -11.94 6.35
CA ALA A 298 -12.02 -11.99 5.07
C ALA A 298 -11.84 -10.58 4.48
N GLY A 299 -10.83 -10.39 3.63
CA GLY A 299 -10.67 -9.17 2.85
C GLY A 299 -11.83 -8.92 1.90
N GLN A 300 -12.01 -7.67 1.47
CA GLN A 300 -12.92 -7.39 0.37
C GLN A 300 -12.48 -8.11 -0.91
N THR A 301 -13.46 -8.52 -1.72
CA THR A 301 -13.17 -9.06 -3.06
C THR A 301 -12.50 -7.99 -3.91
N LEU A 302 -11.29 -8.29 -4.38
CA LEU A 302 -10.50 -7.38 -5.20
C LEU A 302 -11.08 -7.25 -6.60
N PHE A 303 -10.83 -6.12 -7.26
CA PHE A 303 -11.19 -5.89 -8.66
C PHE A 303 -10.76 -7.03 -9.59
N SER A 304 -9.55 -7.56 -9.40
CA SER A 304 -9.01 -8.72 -10.14
C SER A 304 -9.73 -10.04 -9.90
N HIS A 305 -10.59 -10.17 -8.88
CA HIS A 305 -11.27 -11.42 -8.54
C HIS A 305 -12.76 -11.39 -8.88
N HIS A 306 -13.17 -10.41 -9.69
CA HIS A 306 -14.47 -10.34 -10.36
C HIS A 306 -14.37 -10.81 -11.81
#